data_AF-A0A435K2N4-F1
#
_entry.id   AF-A0A435K2N4-F1
#
_cell.length_a   1.000
_cell.length_b   1.000
_cell.length_c   1.000
_cell.angle_alpha   90.00
_cell.angle_beta   90.00
_cell.angle_gamma   90.00
#
_symmetry.space_group_name_H-M   'P 1'
#
loop_
_entity.id
_entity.type
_entity.pdbx_description
1 polymer ?
#
loop_
_entity_poly.entity_id
_entity_poly.type
_entity_poly.pdbx_seq_one_letter_code
_entity_poly.pdbx_strand_id
1 'polypeptide(L)'
;MYLKGKSALPKFAGSAAQFKTRIRNGMKSGPNYGGHFTMIEIGCGTSCIFAFLIDGRDGRVVDFPLGGEDNYQLQLRYGIDSTLLQADWMDTSNDKYDTCVRRFYDVGSGNLTKVSETTYTIKQFAFCGQ
;
A
#
# COMPACT_ATOMS: atom_id res chain seq x y z
N MET A 1 -2.25 17.55 7.52
CA MET A 1 -1.35 18.07 8.58
C MET A 1 -0.19 17.10 8.73
N TYR A 2 1.06 17.58 8.66
CA TYR A 2 2.23 16.72 8.75
C TYR A 2 2.51 16.29 10.19
N LEU A 3 3.06 15.08 10.35
CA LEU A 3 3.60 14.63 11.63
C LEU A 3 4.72 15.56 12.08
N LYS A 4 4.70 15.97 13.35
CA LYS A 4 5.80 16.71 13.98
C LYS A 4 6.51 15.79 14.97
N GLY A 5 7.80 15.57 14.78
CA GLY A 5 8.62 14.71 15.63
C GLY A 5 8.82 13.30 15.08
N LYS A 6 9.28 12.38 15.93
CA LYS A 6 9.60 10.99 15.55
C LYS A 6 8.32 10.16 15.48
N SER A 7 8.23 9.28 14.49
CA SER A 7 7.13 8.32 14.38
C SER A 7 7.08 7.39 15.59
N ALA A 8 5.87 7.17 16.10
CA ALA A 8 5.61 6.10 17.05
C ALA A 8 5.77 4.73 16.37
N LEU A 9 6.40 3.79 17.05
CA LEU A 9 6.61 2.44 16.51
C LEU A 9 5.40 1.54 16.78
N PRO A 10 4.99 0.70 15.82
CA PRO A 10 3.86 -0.20 16.02
C PRO A 10 4.16 -1.29 17.05
N LYS A 11 3.10 -1.71 17.76
CA LYS A 11 3.08 -3.01 18.44
C LYS A 11 2.79 -4.07 17.38
N PHE A 12 3.75 -4.96 17.17
CA PHE A 12 3.68 -5.96 16.12
C PHE A 12 2.80 -7.15 16.53
N ALA A 13 1.74 -7.39 15.75
CA ALA A 13 0.87 -8.56 15.84
C ALA A 13 0.49 -9.03 14.42
N GLY A 14 -0.04 -10.25 14.31
CA GLY A 14 -0.46 -10.82 13.02
C GLY A 14 0.67 -10.89 11.99
N SER A 15 0.33 -10.66 10.71
CA SER A 15 1.29 -10.69 9.60
C SER A 15 2.44 -9.68 9.76
N ALA A 16 2.18 -8.52 10.36
CA ALA A 16 3.20 -7.49 10.59
C ALA A 16 4.35 -7.97 11.52
N ALA A 17 4.10 -8.96 12.38
CA ALA A 17 5.13 -9.50 13.27
C ALA A 17 6.29 -10.19 12.52
N GLN A 18 6.00 -10.81 11.38
CA GLN A 18 7.01 -11.45 10.53
C GLN A 18 7.94 -10.41 9.88
N PHE A 19 7.45 -9.20 9.65
CA PHE A 19 8.18 -8.12 8.99
C PHE A 19 8.72 -7.05 9.94
N LYS A 20 8.76 -7.35 11.25
CA LYS A 20 9.06 -6.39 12.33
C LYS A 20 10.30 -5.51 12.07
N THR A 21 11.37 -6.08 11.53
CA THR A 21 12.62 -5.35 11.29
C THR A 21 12.49 -4.40 10.11
N ARG A 22 11.89 -4.87 9.00
CA ARG A 22 11.67 -4.07 7.79
C ARG A 22 10.70 -2.92 8.08
N ILE A 23 9.64 -3.20 8.82
CA ILE A 23 8.68 -2.18 9.27
C ILE A 23 9.35 -1.15 10.18
N ARG A 24 10.11 -1.58 11.21
CA ARG A 24 10.84 -0.64 12.08
C ARG A 24 11.79 0.26 11.29
N ASN A 25 12.46 -0.28 10.29
CA ASN A 25 13.38 0.50 9.45
C ASN A 25 12.62 1.50 8.58
N GLY A 26 11.49 1.12 7.96
CA GLY A 26 10.63 2.05 7.23
C GLY A 26 10.10 3.17 8.12
N MET A 27 9.66 2.85 9.34
CA MET A 27 9.18 3.86 10.31
C MET A 27 10.26 4.86 10.74
N LYS A 28 11.54 4.47 10.74
CA LYS A 28 12.66 5.38 11.04
C LYS A 28 12.88 6.42 9.95
N SER A 29 12.51 6.12 8.71
CA SER A 29 12.57 7.08 7.59
C SER A 29 11.50 8.17 7.69
N GLY A 30 10.50 7.99 8.57
CA GLY A 30 9.42 8.93 8.78
C GLY A 30 8.24 8.74 7.82
N PRO A 31 7.24 9.63 7.87
CA PRO A 31 6.09 9.59 6.98
C PRO A 31 6.47 9.83 5.52
N ASN A 32 5.81 9.10 4.62
CA ASN A 32 5.92 9.29 3.16
C ASN A 32 4.54 9.45 2.49
N TYR A 33 3.45 9.43 3.26
CA TYR A 33 2.08 9.46 2.76
C TYR A 33 1.13 10.25 3.69
N GLY A 34 0.20 11.03 3.12
CA GLY A 34 -0.90 11.66 3.87
C GLY A 34 -0.47 12.58 5.01
N GLY A 35 0.76 13.08 4.96
CA GLY A 35 1.41 13.93 5.96
C GLY A 35 1.95 13.19 7.20
N HIS A 36 1.39 12.03 7.55
CA HIS A 36 1.69 11.37 8.81
C HIS A 36 1.69 9.84 8.75
N PHE A 37 1.35 9.26 7.60
CA PHE A 37 1.44 7.83 7.39
C PHE A 37 2.79 7.44 6.80
N THR A 38 3.24 6.24 7.15
CA THR A 38 4.34 5.55 6.48
C THR A 38 3.77 4.34 5.76
N MET A 39 3.81 4.36 4.43
CA MET A 39 3.59 3.21 3.57
C MET A 39 4.90 2.44 3.42
N ILE A 40 4.87 1.13 3.67
CA ILE A 40 6.04 0.25 3.61
C ILE A 40 5.73 -0.90 2.67
N GLU A 41 6.47 -0.99 1.57
CA GLU A 41 6.33 -2.03 0.56
C GLU A 41 7.46 -3.06 0.69
N ILE A 42 7.07 -4.34 0.77
CA ILE A 42 7.95 -5.45 1.05
C ILE A 42 7.75 -6.51 -0.03
N GLY A 43 8.72 -6.66 -0.93
CA GLY A 43 8.67 -7.70 -1.96
C GLY A 43 8.51 -9.11 -1.37
N CYS A 44 7.60 -9.90 -1.96
CA CYS A 44 7.30 -11.28 -1.57
C CYS A 44 7.83 -12.33 -2.57
N GLY A 45 8.26 -11.91 -3.77
CA GLY A 45 8.68 -12.77 -4.88
C GLY A 45 7.88 -12.41 -6.14
N THR A 46 8.30 -12.87 -7.32
CA THR A 46 7.51 -12.85 -8.58
C THR A 46 6.64 -11.60 -8.83
N SER A 47 7.17 -10.39 -8.62
CA SER A 47 6.41 -9.11 -8.77
C SER A 47 5.24 -8.88 -7.80
N CYS A 48 5.16 -9.64 -6.70
CA CYS A 48 4.28 -9.41 -5.56
C CYS A 48 4.96 -8.54 -4.48
N ILE A 49 4.15 -7.71 -3.80
CA ILE A 49 4.52 -6.96 -2.61
C ILE A 49 3.51 -7.15 -1.47
N PHE A 50 3.99 -7.19 -0.23
CA PHE A 50 3.16 -6.89 0.95
C PHE A 50 3.25 -5.40 1.26
N ALA A 51 2.11 -4.76 1.46
CA ALA A 51 2.04 -3.36 1.85
C ALA A 51 1.59 -3.22 3.30
N PHE A 52 2.28 -2.38 4.06
CA PHE A 52 1.93 -2.05 5.43
C PHE A 52 1.78 -0.54 5.55
N LEU A 53 0.58 -0.11 5.95
CA LEU A 53 0.28 1.29 6.22
C LEU A 53 0.27 1.53 7.73
N ILE A 54 1.04 2.49 8.21
CA ILE A 54 1.17 2.77 9.64
C ILE A 54 0.96 4.26 9.89
N ASP A 55 0.12 4.59 10.86
CA ASP A 55 -0.05 5.95 11.35
C ASP A 55 1.15 6.32 12.24
N GLY A 56 1.95 7.29 11.81
CA GLY A 56 3.14 7.71 12.54
C GLY A 56 2.83 8.48 13.83
N ARG A 57 1.59 8.92 14.05
CA ARG A 57 1.19 9.65 15.26
C ARG A 57 1.13 8.74 16.49
N ASP A 58 0.59 7.54 16.32
CA ASP A 58 0.34 6.59 17.42
C ASP A 58 0.97 5.20 17.19
N GLY A 59 1.53 4.96 16.00
CA GLY A 59 2.12 3.68 15.61
C GLY A 59 1.06 2.63 15.24
N ARG A 60 -0.20 3.02 15.03
CA ARG A 60 -1.26 2.07 14.67
C ARG A 60 -0.99 1.52 13.27
N VAL A 61 -0.98 0.19 13.15
CA VAL A 61 -1.03 -0.49 11.86
C VAL A 61 -2.46 -0.36 11.33
N VAL A 62 -2.61 0.29 10.19
CA VAL A 62 -3.89 0.42 9.50
C VAL A 62 -4.19 -0.89 8.79
N ASP A 63 -5.44 -1.33 8.87
CA ASP A 63 -5.90 -2.49 8.11
C ASP A 63 -5.85 -2.16 6.61
N PHE A 64 -4.94 -2.81 5.90
CA PHE A 64 -4.65 -2.52 4.50
C PHE A 64 -4.96 -3.77 3.66
N PRO A 65 -6.00 -3.74 2.82
CA PRO A 65 -6.57 -4.94 2.22
C PRO A 65 -5.85 -5.36 0.93
N LEU A 66 -4.73 -4.70 0.56
CA LEU A 66 -4.03 -4.98 -0.69
C LEU A 66 -2.60 -5.47 -0.47
N GLY A 67 -2.22 -6.50 -1.22
CA GLY A 67 -0.87 -7.05 -1.25
C GLY A 67 -0.88 -8.57 -1.33
N GLY A 68 0.32 -9.16 -1.34
CA GLY A 68 0.45 -10.60 -1.52
C GLY A 68 0.08 -11.04 -2.94
N GLU A 69 -0.18 -12.33 -3.08
CA GLU A 69 -0.55 -12.96 -4.36
C GLU A 69 -1.95 -12.53 -4.85
N ASP A 70 -2.84 -12.14 -3.93
CA ASP A 70 -4.21 -11.69 -4.24
C ASP A 70 -4.23 -10.38 -5.06
N ASN A 71 -3.15 -9.61 -5.01
CA ASN A 71 -2.96 -8.39 -5.80
C ASN A 71 -1.64 -8.48 -6.58
N TYR A 72 -1.59 -9.45 -7.50
CA TYR A 72 -0.43 -9.65 -8.37
C TYR A 72 -0.03 -8.35 -9.10
N GLN A 73 1.28 -8.06 -9.14
CA GLN A 73 1.85 -6.83 -9.71
C GLN A 73 1.31 -5.52 -9.10
N LEU A 74 0.89 -5.54 -7.83
CA LEU A 74 0.43 -4.33 -7.14
C LEU A 74 1.42 -3.17 -7.28
N GLN A 75 0.94 -2.06 -7.83
CA GLN A 75 1.59 -0.76 -7.88
C GLN A 75 0.82 0.22 -7.01
N LEU A 76 1.52 0.88 -6.10
CA LEU A 76 0.94 1.91 -5.23
C LEU A 76 1.51 3.27 -5.61
N ARG A 77 0.62 4.25 -5.84
CA ARG A 77 0.99 5.64 -6.05
C ARG A 77 0.36 6.49 -4.95
N TYR A 78 1.21 7.15 -4.19
CA TYR A 78 0.87 7.97 -3.04
C TYR A 78 1.93 9.06 -2.86
N GLY A 79 1.62 10.04 -2.02
CA GLY A 79 2.57 11.12 -1.72
C GLY A 79 2.32 11.71 -0.34
N ILE A 80 3.35 12.34 0.20
CA ILE A 80 3.31 12.93 1.53
C ILE A 80 2.28 14.08 1.63
N ASP A 81 1.93 14.71 0.52
CA ASP A 81 1.01 15.85 0.45
C ASP A 81 -0.43 15.48 0.08
N SER A 82 -0.72 14.18 -0.05
CA SER A 82 -2.03 13.69 -0.50
C SER A 82 -2.52 12.55 0.37
N THR A 83 -3.81 12.54 0.69
CA THR A 83 -4.49 11.39 1.31
C THR A 83 -5.05 10.41 0.28
N LEU A 84 -4.96 10.75 -1.02
CA LEU A 84 -5.36 9.86 -2.10
C LEU A 84 -4.30 8.80 -2.33
N LEU A 85 -4.71 7.54 -2.31
CA LEU A 85 -3.92 6.39 -2.72
C LEU A 85 -4.50 5.83 -4.01
N GLN A 86 -3.69 5.72 -5.04
CA GLN A 86 -4.00 4.92 -6.22
C GLN A 86 -3.32 3.56 -6.09
N ALA A 87 -4.08 2.50 -6.33
CA ALA A 87 -3.60 1.13 -6.39
C ALA A 87 -3.97 0.52 -7.75
N ASP A 88 -2.98 -0.07 -8.42
CA ASP A 88 -3.16 -0.82 -9.66
C ASP A 88 -2.67 -2.25 -9.46
N TRP A 89 -3.44 -3.26 -9.86
CA TRP A 89 -2.99 -4.67 -9.83
C TRP A 89 -3.63 -5.46 -10.97
N MET A 90 -3.05 -6.62 -11.26
CA MET A 90 -3.51 -7.49 -12.34
C MET A 90 -4.68 -8.35 -11.87
N ASP A 91 -5.74 -8.42 -12.68
CA ASP A 91 -6.82 -9.36 -12.50
C ASP A 91 -6.39 -10.73 -13.04
N THR A 92 -6.10 -11.65 -12.12
CA THR A 92 -5.68 -13.02 -12.42
C THR A 92 -6.84 -13.99 -12.51
N SER A 93 -8.08 -13.55 -12.27
CA SER A 93 -9.25 -14.44 -12.24
C SER A 93 -9.68 -14.96 -13.62
N ASN A 94 -9.16 -14.36 -14.69
CA ASN A 94 -9.53 -14.67 -16.07
C ASN A 94 -8.46 -15.46 -16.85
N ASP A 95 -7.34 -15.81 -16.21
CA ASP A 95 -6.16 -16.51 -16.79
C ASP A 95 -5.51 -15.84 -18.02
N LYS A 96 -5.95 -14.64 -18.42
CA LYS A 96 -5.43 -13.91 -19.59
C LYS A 96 -4.31 -12.95 -19.24
N TYR A 97 -4.23 -12.51 -17.98
CA TYR A 97 -3.20 -11.57 -17.50
C TYR A 97 -3.12 -10.29 -18.35
N ASP A 98 -4.26 -9.86 -18.90
CA ASP A 98 -4.39 -8.73 -19.82
C ASP A 98 -5.26 -7.59 -19.25
N THR A 99 -5.78 -7.76 -18.04
CA THR A 99 -6.71 -6.84 -17.40
C THR A 99 -6.13 -6.39 -16.07
N CYS A 100 -6.14 -5.07 -15.86
CA CYS A 100 -5.72 -4.46 -14.61
C CYS A 100 -6.92 -3.81 -13.93
N VAL A 101 -6.96 -3.89 -12.60
CA VAL A 101 -7.85 -3.12 -11.75
C VAL A 101 -7.10 -1.88 -11.28
N ARG A 102 -7.73 -0.71 -11.40
CA ARG A 102 -7.30 0.53 -10.74
C ARG A 102 -8.33 0.91 -9.71
N ARG A 103 -7.89 1.10 -8.47
CA ARG A 103 -8.74 1.54 -7.37
C ARG A 103 -8.12 2.73 -6.65
N PHE A 104 -8.94 3.72 -6.36
CA PHE A 104 -8.56 4.88 -5.56
C PHE A 104 -9.15 4.78 -4.16
N TYR A 105 -8.36 5.14 -3.16
CA TYR A 105 -8.78 5.24 -1.77
C TYR A 105 -8.47 6.63 -1.21
N ASP A 106 -9.35 7.14 -0.36
CA ASP A 106 -9.02 8.20 0.59
C ASP A 106 -8.69 7.56 1.94
N VAL A 107 -7.53 7.92 2.50
CA VAL A 107 -7.01 7.36 3.75
C VAL A 107 -6.81 8.44 4.83
N GLY A 108 -7.33 9.66 4.62
CA GLY A 108 -7.08 10.81 5.49
C GLY A 108 -7.47 10.61 6.96
N SER A 109 -8.50 9.81 7.23
CA SER A 109 -8.95 9.46 8.59
C SER A 109 -8.24 8.24 9.19
N GLY A 110 -7.32 7.62 8.44
CA GLY A 110 -6.68 6.36 8.83
C GLY A 110 -7.53 5.12 8.63
N ASN A 111 -8.63 5.26 7.86
CA ASN A 111 -9.45 4.18 7.30
C ASN A 111 -9.37 4.26 5.77
N LEU A 112 -9.29 3.12 5.09
CA LEU A 112 -9.27 3.07 3.64
C LEU A 112 -10.69 3.15 3.09
N THR A 113 -11.06 4.31 2.56
CA THR A 113 -12.39 4.51 1.93
C THR A 113 -12.25 4.44 0.42
N LYS A 114 -12.89 3.45 -0.23
CA LYS A 114 -12.88 3.34 -1.70
C LYS A 114 -13.58 4.56 -2.31
N VAL A 115 -12.85 5.30 -3.14
CA VAL A 115 -13.35 6.46 -3.88
C VAL A 115 -13.89 6.04 -5.24
N SER A 116 -13.12 5.23 -5.97
CA SER A 116 -13.51 4.74 -7.29
C SER A 116 -12.73 3.48 -7.66
N GLU A 117 -13.25 2.77 -8.66
CA GLU A 117 -12.67 1.55 -9.21
C GLU A 117 -12.99 1.45 -10.69
N THR A 118 -12.01 1.05 -11.48
CA THR A 118 -12.16 0.79 -12.91
C THR A 118 -11.24 -0.34 -13.34
N THR A 119 -11.55 -0.96 -14.46
CA THR A 119 -10.70 -1.96 -15.11
C THR A 119 -10.24 -1.45 -16.46
N TYR A 120 -9.03 -1.81 -16.87
CA TYR A 120 -8.50 -1.48 -18.18
C TYR A 120 -7.63 -2.62 -18.71
N THR A 121 -7.63 -2.78 -20.02
CA THR A 121 -6.83 -3.80 -20.69
C THR A 121 -5.43 -3.29 -20.98
N ILE A 122 -4.45 -4.17 -20.84
CA ILE A 122 -3.05 -3.91 -21.18
C ILE A 122 -2.62 -4.83 -22.33
N LYS A 123 -1.49 -4.48 -22.97
CA LYS A 123 -0.86 -5.37 -23.95
C LYS A 123 -0.31 -6.60 -23.24
N GLN A 124 -0.22 -7.71 -23.95
CA GLN A 124 0.44 -8.92 -23.45
C GLN A 124 1.86 -8.59 -22.94
N PHE A 125 2.18 -9.07 -21.73
CA PHE A 125 3.45 -8.83 -21.01
C PHE A 125 3.68 -7.39 -20.50
N ALA A 126 2.71 -6.49 -20.60
CA ALA A 126 2.78 -5.19 -19.93
C ALA A 126 2.51 -5.33 -18.42
N PHE A 127 2.86 -4.29 -17.66
CA PHE A 127 2.59 -4.20 -16.23
C PHE A 127 1.42 -3.25 -15.95
N CYS A 128 0.66 -3.52 -14.89
CA CYS A 128 -0.34 -2.59 -14.41
C CYS A 128 0.29 -1.28 -13.94
N GLY A 129 -0.45 -0.19 -14.06
CA GLY A 129 -0.04 1.14 -13.62
C GLY A 129 0.94 1.86 -14.56
N GLN A 130 1.24 1.33 -15.75
CA GLN A 130 1.93 2.08 -16.81
C GLN A 130 1.06 3.19 -17.43
#